data_AF-A0A948ID85-F1
#
_entry.id   AF-A0A948ID85-F1
#
_cell.length_a   1.000
_cell.length_b   1.000
_cell.length_c   1.000
_cell.angle_alpha   90.00
_cell.angle_beta   90.00
_cell.angle_gamma   90.00
#
_symmetry.space_group_name_H-M   'P 1'
#
loop_
_entity.id
_entity.type
_entity.pdbx_description
1 polymer ?
#
loop_
_entity_poly.entity_id
_entity_poly.type
_entity_poly.pdbx_seq_one_letter_code
_entity_poly.pdbx_strand_id
1 'polypeptide(L)'
;MPNTESFRIFYLLYKNRPYFTHWVGWLLFGTLVVCLNRYTNWDTDISTIFFDAHLNTFPIKQNLLVTLIFHEGMRWGAAALWLALLFLAMCQKFKDVIRREIVYLIVVSLLAALVVSFLKSESTHSCPWDLAQYGGTADYSRLFEDT
;
A
#
# COMPACT_ATOMS: atom_id res chain seq x y z
N MET A 1 3.18 -0.86 -33.38
CA MET A 1 4.35 -0.36 -32.62
C MET A 1 4.04 1.06 -32.18
N PRO A 2 4.02 1.39 -30.88
CA PRO A 2 3.75 2.76 -30.45
C PRO A 2 4.86 3.70 -30.96
N ASN A 3 4.42 4.85 -31.45
CA ASN A 3 5.21 5.92 -32.07
C ASN A 3 6.35 6.39 -31.13
N THR A 4 7.58 6.42 -31.66
CA THR A 4 8.81 6.88 -30.96
C THR A 4 8.75 8.34 -30.50
N GLU A 5 7.96 9.18 -31.15
CA GLU A 5 7.74 10.59 -30.79
C GLU A 5 6.91 10.74 -29.50
N SER A 6 5.93 9.86 -29.28
CA SER A 6 5.12 9.88 -28.06
C SER A 6 5.95 9.57 -26.81
N PHE A 7 6.90 8.62 -26.93
CA PHE A 7 7.86 8.32 -25.87
C PHE A 7 8.82 9.48 -25.59
N ARG A 8 9.26 10.19 -26.64
CA ARG A 8 10.15 11.37 -26.50
C ARG A 8 9.47 12.53 -25.78
N ILE A 9 8.23 12.85 -26.15
CA ILE A 9 7.47 13.93 -25.49
C ILE A 9 7.23 13.59 -24.02
N PHE A 10 6.82 12.35 -23.71
CA PHE A 10 6.62 11.90 -22.34
C PHE A 10 7.92 11.96 -21.51
N TYR A 11 9.04 11.50 -22.09
CA TYR A 11 10.35 11.56 -21.45
C TYR A 11 10.81 12.99 -21.16
N LEU A 12 10.59 13.93 -22.09
CA LEU A 12 10.94 15.34 -21.92
C LEU A 12 10.06 16.04 -20.89
N LEU A 13 8.76 15.73 -20.86
CA LEU A 13 7.84 16.22 -19.84
C LEU A 13 8.18 15.70 -18.43
N TYR A 14 8.59 14.42 -18.33
CA TYR A 14 9.02 13.83 -17.07
C TYR A 14 10.35 14.42 -16.58
N LYS A 15 11.32 14.63 -17.48
CA LYS A 15 12.67 15.11 -17.15
C LYS A 15 12.69 16.55 -16.64
N ASN A 16 11.75 17.40 -17.06
CA ASN A 16 11.78 18.84 -16.78
C ASN A 16 10.76 19.30 -15.71
N ARG A 17 10.16 18.37 -14.95
CA ARG A 17 9.30 18.69 -13.81
C ARG A 17 10.15 18.99 -12.57
N PRO A 18 9.94 20.11 -11.85
CA PRO A 18 10.68 20.38 -10.62
C PRO A 18 10.30 19.34 -9.56
N TYR A 19 11.25 18.47 -9.20
CA TYR A 19 11.06 17.42 -8.19
C TYR A 19 10.54 17.96 -6.85
N PHE A 20 10.87 19.21 -6.51
CA PHE A 20 10.49 19.88 -5.27
C PHE A 20 8.97 19.92 -5.03
N THR A 21 8.15 20.18 -6.06
CA THR A 21 6.69 20.26 -5.89
C THR A 21 6.09 18.90 -5.51
N HIS A 22 6.71 17.80 -5.94
CA HIS A 22 6.25 16.46 -5.59
C HIS A 22 6.54 16.14 -4.13
N TRP A 23 7.75 16.46 -3.64
CA TRP A 23 8.10 16.25 -2.23
C TRP A 23 7.23 17.05 -1.28
N VAL A 24 6.96 18.32 -1.60
CA VAL A 24 6.03 19.14 -0.81
C VAL A 24 4.61 18.55 -0.83
N GLY A 25 4.15 18.07 -1.98
CA GLY A 25 2.86 17.39 -2.09
C GLY A 25 2.78 16.13 -1.23
N TRP A 26 3.82 15.27 -1.25
CA TRP A 26 3.89 14.08 -0.42
C TRP A 26 3.95 14.39 1.07
N LEU A 27 4.70 15.43 1.48
CA LEU A 27 4.76 15.86 2.87
C LEU A 27 3.40 16.38 3.35
N LEU A 28 2.75 17.25 2.57
CA LEU A 28 1.42 17.76 2.89
C LEU A 28 0.39 16.63 2.99
N PHE A 29 0.45 15.66 2.08
CA PHE A 29 -0.42 14.49 2.13
C PHE A 29 -0.15 13.62 3.37
N GLY A 30 1.11 13.36 3.70
CA GLY A 30 1.48 12.63 4.91
C GLY A 30 1.00 13.33 6.18
N THR A 31 1.21 14.64 6.28
CA THR A 31 0.70 15.45 7.40
C THR A 31 -0.82 15.41 7.48
N LEU A 32 -1.51 15.53 6.33
CA LEU A 32 -2.97 15.43 6.29
C LEU A 32 -3.46 14.09 6.84
N VAL A 33 -2.85 12.97 6.43
CA VAL A 33 -3.20 11.63 6.92
C VAL A 33 -2.99 11.50 8.43
N VAL A 34 -1.86 12.01 8.95
CA VAL A 34 -1.59 12.01 10.40
C VAL A 34 -2.60 12.88 11.16
N CYS A 35 -2.94 14.06 10.63
CA CYS A 35 -3.94 14.92 11.23
C CYS A 35 -5.33 14.27 11.23
N LEU A 36 -5.73 13.63 10.12
CA LEU A 36 -7.00 12.90 10.06
C LEU A 36 -7.04 11.82 11.13
N ASN A 37 -6.04 10.93 11.19
CA ASN A 37 -6.03 9.86 12.20
C ASN A 37 -6.01 10.39 13.64
N ARG A 38 -5.37 11.54 13.90
CA ARG A 38 -5.29 12.11 15.26
C ARG A 38 -6.57 12.81 15.71
N TYR A 39 -7.20 13.57 14.82
CA TYR A 39 -8.31 14.45 15.16
C TYR A 39 -9.69 13.89 14.79
N THR A 40 -9.75 12.88 13.91
CA THR A 40 -11.02 12.25 13.54
C THR A 40 -11.05 10.80 13.97
N ASN A 41 -12.26 10.32 14.28
CA ASN A 41 -12.53 8.91 14.59
C ASN A 41 -13.00 8.15 13.35
N TRP A 42 -12.64 8.61 12.15
CA TRP A 42 -13.17 8.06 10.91
C TRP A 42 -12.89 6.56 10.78
N ASP A 43 -11.73 6.11 11.27
CA ASP A 43 -11.38 4.69 11.29
C ASP A 43 -12.39 3.86 12.11
N THR A 44 -12.82 4.34 13.27
CA THR A 44 -13.79 3.62 14.13
C THR A 44 -15.22 3.81 13.64
N ASP A 45 -15.59 4.99 13.18
CA ASP A 45 -16.94 5.28 12.67
C ASP A 45 -17.24 4.43 11.44
N ILE A 46 -16.29 4.34 10.50
CA ILE A 46 -16.42 3.49 9.31
C ILE A 46 -16.45 2.02 9.71
N SER A 47 -15.60 1.60 10.66
CA SER A 47 -15.59 0.21 11.15
C SER A 47 -16.94 -0.19 11.75
N THR A 48 -17.59 0.71 12.50
CA THR A 48 -18.89 0.45 13.12
C THR A 48 -19.99 0.18 12.09
N ILE A 49 -19.92 0.79 10.89
CA ILE A 49 -20.88 0.53 9.80
C ILE A 49 -20.84 -0.92 9.33
N PHE A 50 -19.66 -1.56 9.38
CA PHE A 50 -19.46 -2.94 8.94
C PHE A 50 -19.56 -3.96 10.09
N PHE A 51 -19.70 -3.49 11.33
CA PHE A 51 -19.79 -4.33 12.52
C PHE A 51 -21.25 -4.71 12.82
N ASP A 52 -21.50 -5.99 13.10
CA ASP A 52 -22.80 -6.46 13.56
C ASP A 52 -22.77 -6.65 15.08
N ALA A 53 -23.46 -5.76 15.79
CA ALA A 53 -23.54 -5.75 17.25
C ALA A 53 -24.29 -6.97 17.83
N HIS A 54 -25.20 -7.60 17.07
CA HIS A 54 -25.90 -8.79 17.53
C HIS A 54 -24.99 -10.02 17.52
N LEU A 55 -24.19 -10.16 16.47
CA LEU A 55 -23.24 -11.26 16.34
C LEU A 55 -21.92 -10.99 17.07
N ASN A 56 -21.64 -9.74 17.47
CA ASN A 56 -20.34 -9.28 17.99
C ASN A 56 -19.18 -9.65 17.06
N THR A 57 -19.41 -9.58 15.75
CA THR A 57 -18.41 -9.86 14.72
C THR A 57 -18.73 -9.06 13.48
N PHE A 58 -17.74 -8.84 12.64
CA PHE A 58 -17.92 -8.33 11.30
C PHE A 58 -18.34 -9.47 10.34
N PRO A 59 -19.56 -9.45 9.78
CA PRO A 59 -20.06 -10.54 8.93
C PRO A 59 -19.20 -10.74 7.68
N ILE A 60 -18.63 -9.65 7.16
CA ILE A 60 -17.80 -9.64 5.95
C ILE A 60 -16.46 -10.37 6.16
N LYS A 61 -15.98 -10.51 7.40
CA LYS A 61 -14.76 -11.27 7.72
C LYS A 61 -14.84 -12.72 7.24
N GLN A 62 -16.03 -13.31 7.36
CA GLN A 62 -16.27 -14.72 7.07
C GLN A 62 -16.60 -14.97 5.60
N ASN A 63 -16.76 -13.90 4.79
CA ASN A 63 -16.99 -14.06 3.38
C ASN A 63 -15.73 -14.62 2.72
N LEU A 64 -15.85 -15.85 2.24
CA LEU A 64 -14.80 -16.56 1.51
C LEU A 64 -14.23 -15.71 0.36
N LEU A 65 -15.08 -14.90 -0.30
CA LEU A 65 -14.67 -14.02 -1.39
C LEU A 65 -13.66 -12.95 -0.94
N VAL A 66 -13.87 -12.32 0.22
CA VAL A 66 -12.97 -11.28 0.74
C VAL A 66 -11.64 -11.89 1.16
N THR A 67 -11.68 -13.00 1.88
CA THR A 67 -10.47 -13.69 2.33
C THR A 67 -9.68 -14.27 1.15
N LEU A 68 -10.34 -14.93 0.20
CA LEU A 68 -9.64 -15.59 -0.90
C LEU A 68 -9.08 -14.59 -1.94
N ILE A 69 -9.86 -13.56 -2.29
CA ILE A 69 -9.46 -12.61 -3.35
C ILE A 69 -8.57 -11.51 -2.77
N PHE A 70 -8.98 -10.88 -1.67
CA PHE A 70 -8.25 -9.73 -1.13
C PHE A 70 -7.09 -10.17 -0.23
N HIS A 71 -7.31 -11.07 0.72
CA HIS A 71 -6.24 -11.44 1.64
C HIS A 71 -5.18 -12.31 0.94
N GLU A 72 -5.59 -13.43 0.35
CA GLU A 72 -4.66 -14.36 -0.31
C GLU A 72 -4.35 -13.94 -1.75
N GLY A 73 -5.37 -13.62 -2.55
CA GLY A 73 -5.22 -13.33 -3.97
C GLY A 73 -4.30 -12.15 -4.27
N MET A 74 -4.37 -11.06 -3.48
CA MET A 74 -3.46 -9.92 -3.67
C MET A 74 -2.01 -10.28 -3.34
N ARG A 75 -1.78 -11.11 -2.30
CA ARG A 75 -0.44 -11.57 -1.93
C ARG A 75 0.17 -12.42 -3.04
N TRP A 76 -0.57 -13.40 -3.54
CA TRP A 76 -0.11 -14.26 -4.63
C TRP A 76 0.03 -13.51 -5.95
N GLY A 77 -0.88 -12.57 -6.24
CA GLY A 77 -0.81 -11.70 -7.40
C GLY A 77 0.44 -10.80 -7.40
N ALA A 78 0.75 -10.19 -6.25
CA ALA A 78 1.96 -9.40 -6.08
C ALA A 78 3.22 -10.26 -6.26
N ALA A 79 3.26 -11.47 -5.68
CA ALA A 79 4.37 -12.41 -5.85
C ALA A 79 4.54 -12.85 -7.31
N ALA A 80 3.44 -13.17 -8.00
CA ALA A 80 3.46 -13.55 -9.42
C ALA A 80 3.96 -12.41 -10.31
N LEU A 81 3.54 -11.17 -10.05
CA LEU A 81 4.04 -9.99 -10.76
C LEU A 81 5.55 -9.80 -10.54
N TRP A 82 6.01 -9.99 -9.31
CA TRP A 82 7.43 -9.91 -8.96
C TRP A 82 8.27 -10.97 -9.71
N LEU A 83 7.79 -12.22 -9.73
CA LEU A 83 8.43 -13.31 -10.47
C LEU A 83 8.44 -13.04 -11.99
N ALA A 84 7.35 -12.50 -12.53
CA ALA A 84 7.28 -12.11 -13.93
C ALA A 84 8.32 -11.02 -14.27
N LEU A 85 8.47 -10.00 -13.43
CA LEU A 85 9.49 -8.96 -13.60
C LEU A 85 10.91 -9.53 -13.54
N LEU A 86 11.19 -10.43 -12.59
CA LEU A 86 12.49 -11.12 -12.50
C LEU A 86 12.77 -11.95 -13.76
N PHE A 87 11.79 -12.73 -14.22
CA PHE A 87 11.91 -13.51 -15.43
C PHE A 87 12.21 -12.63 -16.65
N LEU A 88 11.50 -11.51 -16.79
CA LEU A 88 11.73 -10.53 -17.85
C LEU A 88 13.12 -9.89 -17.75
N ALA A 89 13.63 -9.61 -16.54
CA ALA A 89 14.96 -9.06 -16.32
C ALA A 89 16.10 -10.03 -16.69
N MET A 90 15.86 -11.34 -16.57
CA MET A 90 16.81 -12.40 -16.95
C MET A 90 16.74 -12.76 -18.45
N CYS A 91 15.62 -12.48 -19.11
CA CYS A 91 15.46 -12.73 -20.54
C CYS A 91 16.38 -11.83 -21.37
N GLN A 92 17.43 -12.40 -21.99
CA GLN A 92 18.40 -11.65 -22.80
C GLN A 92 17.84 -11.04 -24.09
N LYS A 93 16.57 -11.28 -24.41
CA LYS A 93 15.90 -10.74 -25.61
C LYS A 93 15.54 -9.25 -25.48
N PHE A 94 15.61 -8.67 -24.28
CA PHE A 94 15.29 -7.26 -24.06
C PHE A 94 16.54 -6.38 -24.21
N LYS A 95 16.36 -5.23 -24.90
CA LYS A 95 17.42 -4.21 -25.02
C LYS A 95 17.86 -3.74 -23.63
N ASP A 96 19.14 -3.39 -23.45
CA ASP A 96 19.71 -2.96 -22.17
C ASP A 96 18.93 -1.83 -21.47
N VAL A 97 18.31 -0.94 -22.26
CA VAL A 97 17.46 0.15 -21.74
C VAL A 97 16.24 -0.38 -20.97
N ILE A 98 15.52 -1.36 -21.54
CA ILE A 98 14.33 -1.96 -20.93
C ILE A 98 14.73 -2.77 -19.68
N ARG A 99 15.86 -3.47 -19.76
CA ARG A 99 16.38 -4.25 -18.63
C ARG A 99 16.70 -3.35 -17.42
N ARG A 100 17.29 -2.18 -17.64
CA ARG A 100 17.58 -1.21 -16.56
C ARG A 100 16.30 -0.71 -15.89
N GLU A 101 15.25 -0.44 -16.66
CA GLU A 101 13.95 -0.01 -16.13
C GLU A 101 13.28 -1.11 -15.31
N ILE A 102 13.32 -2.36 -15.78
CA ILE A 102 12.78 -3.51 -15.03
C ILE A 102 13.54 -3.72 -13.72
N VAL A 103 14.88 -3.69 -13.74
CA VAL A 103 15.70 -3.82 -12.53
C VAL A 103 15.40 -2.67 -11.55
N TYR A 104 15.23 -1.44 -12.05
CA TYR A 104 14.83 -0.31 -11.21
C TYR A 104 13.48 -0.56 -10.52
N LEU A 105 12.46 -1.03 -11.25
CA LEU A 105 11.15 -1.36 -10.67
C LEU A 105 11.25 -2.45 -9.60
N ILE A 106 12.05 -3.49 -9.83
CA ILE A 106 12.29 -4.57 -8.86
C ILE A 106 12.93 -4.00 -7.59
N VAL A 107 14.00 -3.23 -7.71
CA VAL A 107 14.71 -2.67 -6.54
C VAL A 107 13.83 -1.69 -5.76
N VAL A 108 13.14 -0.79 -6.44
CA VAL A 108 12.27 0.21 -5.78
C VAL A 108 11.08 -0.45 -5.09
N SER A 109 10.44 -1.43 -5.74
CA SER A 109 9.33 -2.16 -5.11
C SER A 109 9.76 -3.00 -3.92
N LEU A 110 10.98 -3.57 -3.93
CA LEU A 110 11.54 -4.29 -2.80
C LEU A 110 11.77 -3.36 -1.61
N LEU A 111 12.40 -2.21 -1.86
CA LEU A 111 12.66 -1.20 -0.84
C LEU A 111 11.35 -0.68 -0.25
N ALA A 112 10.34 -0.41 -1.08
CA ALA A 112 9.02 0.01 -0.61
C ALA A 112 8.38 -1.06 0.29
N ALA A 113 8.40 -2.34 -0.11
CA ALA A 113 7.85 -3.43 0.67
C ALA A 113 8.58 -3.60 2.02
N LEU A 114 9.91 -3.44 2.04
CA LEU A 114 10.72 -3.51 3.25
C LEU A 114 10.38 -2.36 4.20
N VAL A 115 10.34 -1.12 3.68
CA VAL A 115 9.98 0.07 4.48
C VAL A 115 8.58 -0.08 5.07
N VAL A 116 7.59 -0.52 4.29
CA VAL A 116 6.23 -0.77 4.78
C VAL A 116 6.21 -1.88 5.83
N SER A 117 6.97 -2.96 5.63
CA SER A 117 7.05 -4.07 6.60
C SER A 117 7.67 -3.62 7.92
N PHE A 118 8.72 -2.79 7.86
CA PHE A 118 9.37 -2.21 9.03
C PHE A 118 8.45 -1.23 9.77
N LEU A 119 7.77 -0.35 9.04
CA LEU A 119 6.77 0.55 9.62
C LEU A 119 5.65 -0.24 10.30
N LYS A 120 5.20 -1.34 9.69
CA LYS A 120 4.17 -2.21 10.27
C LYS A 120 4.65 -2.94 11.53
N SER A 121 5.92 -3.34 11.62
CA SER A 121 6.44 -4.00 12.82
C SER A 121 6.54 -3.05 14.02
N GLU A 122 6.85 -1.77 13.76
CA GLU A 122 6.88 -0.73 14.81
C GLU A 122 5.47 -0.18 15.14
N SER A 123 4.49 -0.40 14.28
CA SER A 123 3.13 0.09 14.48
C SER A 123 2.37 -0.82 15.44
N THR A 124 2.05 -0.32 16.64
CA THR A 124 1.13 -0.96 17.61
C THR A 124 -0.35 -0.84 17.21
N HIS A 125 -0.63 -0.28 16.03
CA HIS A 125 -1.99 -0.11 15.52
C HIS A 125 -2.66 -1.45 15.27
N SER A 126 -3.61 -1.79 16.14
CA SER A 126 -4.40 -3.00 16.03
C SER A 126 -5.49 -2.84 14.97
N CYS A 127 -5.71 -3.90 14.19
CA CYS A 127 -6.76 -3.94 13.19
C CYS A 127 -8.13 -3.88 13.89
N PRO A 128 -9.18 -3.23 13.34
CA PRO A 128 -10.49 -3.11 14.00
C PRO A 128 -11.06 -4.45 14.49
N TRP A 129 -10.83 -5.54 13.77
CA TRP A 129 -11.27 -6.88 14.16
C TRP A 129 -10.62 -7.42 15.44
N ASP A 130 -9.45 -6.91 15.80
CA ASP A 130 -8.70 -7.33 16.98
C ASP A 130 -8.96 -6.40 18.17
N LEU A 131 -9.64 -5.28 17.99
CA LEU A 131 -9.98 -4.36 19.07
C LEU A 131 -11.03 -4.98 20.01
N ALA A 132 -10.87 -4.77 21.31
CA ALA A 132 -11.79 -5.21 22.35
C ALA A 132 -13.23 -4.72 22.10
N GLN A 133 -13.40 -3.51 21.55
CA GLN A 133 -14.72 -2.93 21.25
C GLN A 133 -15.50 -3.69 20.16
N TYR A 134 -14.83 -4.55 19.38
CA TYR A 134 -15.43 -5.35 18.31
C TYR A 134 -15.33 -6.87 18.56
N GLY A 135 -15.11 -7.28 19.81
CA GLY A 135 -14.99 -8.69 20.20
C GLY A 135 -13.58 -9.28 20.12
N GLY A 136 -12.56 -8.45 19.88
CA GLY A 136 -11.15 -8.83 19.96
C GLY A 136 -10.55 -8.68 21.36
N THR A 137 -9.23 -8.64 21.46
CA THR A 137 -8.48 -8.58 22.74
C THR A 137 -7.51 -7.40 22.85
N ALA A 138 -7.35 -6.61 21.80
CA ALA A 138 -6.40 -5.50 21.73
C ALA A 138 -7.06 -4.16 22.12
N ASP A 139 -6.28 -3.29 22.75
CA ASP A 139 -6.74 -1.95 23.09
C ASP A 139 -6.59 -1.00 21.90
N TYR A 140 -7.54 -0.07 21.76
CA TYR A 140 -7.45 0.99 20.78
C TYR A 140 -6.47 2.07 21.25
N SER A 141 -5.49 2.40 20.42
CA SER A 141 -4.54 3.48 20.65
C SER A 141 -4.41 4.34 19.39
N ARG A 142 -4.35 5.67 19.54
CA ARG A 142 -4.11 6.57 18.41
C ARG A 142 -2.62 6.73 18.14
N LEU A 143 -2.27 7.16 16.92
CA LEU A 143 -0.89 7.53 16.60
C LEU A 143 -0.40 8.63 17.56
N PHE A 144 0.73 8.40 18.21
CA PHE A 144 1.39 9.30 19.18
C PHE A 144 0.58 9.62 20.44
N GLU A 145 -0.27 8.70 20.88
CA GLU A 145 -0.93 8.83 22.18
C GLU A 145 0.06 8.34 23.25
N ASP A 146 0.61 9.29 24.01
CA ASP A 146 1.49 8.97 25.13
C ASP A 146 0.66 8.25 26.19
N THR A 147 1.08 7.05 26.57
CA THR A 147 0.51 6.28 27.69
C THR A 147 0.59 7.04 29.01
#